data_AF-A0A973XBS2-F1
#
_entry.id   AF-A0A973XBS2-F1
#
_cell.length_a   1.000
_cell.length_b   1.000
_cell.length_c   1.000
_cell.angle_alpha   90.00
_cell.angle_beta   90.00
_cell.angle_gamma   90.00
#
_symmetry.space_group_name_H-M   'P 1'
#
loop_
_entity.id
_entity.type
_entity.pdbx_description
1 polymer ?
#
loop_
_entity_poly.entity_id
_entity_poly.type
_entity_poly.pdbx_seq_one_letter_code
_entity_poly.pdbx_strand_id
1 'polypeptide(L)'
;QFLPTVGLTGVAALLTENFQIQWTGELYFALGWLVLVLSIGAVSLLNWLIRHSNAVNVASLFYLVPPCTALFAWALFGNTLTGMALLGMGLTVWGVYLARK
;
A
#
# COMPACT_ATOMS: atom_id res chain seq x y z
N GLN A 1 -18.44 -14.35 -5.34
CA GLN A 1 -18.13 -13.38 -4.27
C GLN A 1 -17.97 -11.94 -4.80
N PHE A 2 -17.37 -11.72 -5.98
CA PHE A 2 -17.17 -10.38 -6.54
C PHE A 2 -18.40 -9.77 -7.26
N LEU A 3 -19.33 -10.60 -7.75
CA LEU A 3 -20.56 -10.12 -8.41
C LEU A 3 -21.44 -9.18 -7.56
N PRO A 4 -21.78 -9.51 -6.29
CA PRO A 4 -22.59 -8.61 -5.47
C PRO A 4 -21.86 -7.32 -5.12
N THR A 5 -20.53 -7.37 -4.93
CA THR A 5 -19.71 -6.18 -4.69
C THR A 5 -19.72 -5.24 -5.90
N VAL A 6 -19.58 -5.78 -7.12
CA VAL A 6 -19.66 -4.99 -8.36
C VAL A 6 -21.02 -4.32 -8.51
N GLY A 7 -22.11 -5.01 -8.17
CA GLY A 7 -23.45 -4.43 -8.20
C GLY A 7 -23.61 -3.26 -7.21
N LEU A 8 -23.23 -3.47 -5.95
CA LEU A 8 -23.34 -2.45 -4.90
C LEU A 8 -22.45 -1.22 -5.18
N THR A 9 -21.19 -1.45 -5.55
CA THR A 9 -20.27 -0.36 -5.87
C THR A 9 -20.64 0.36 -7.17
N GLY A 10 -21.13 -0.38 -8.17
CA GLY A 10 -21.57 0.22 -9.45
C GLY A 10 -22.77 1.14 -9.29
N VAL A 11 -23.76 0.76 -8.47
CA VAL A 11 -24.92 1.62 -8.17
C VAL A 11 -24.49 2.85 -7.38
N ALA A 12 -23.60 2.72 -6.40
CA ALA A 12 -23.08 3.85 -5.63
C ALA A 12 -22.26 4.83 -6.49
N ALA A 13 -21.44 4.31 -7.41
CA ALA A 13 -20.64 5.11 -8.33
C ALA A 13 -21.51 5.90 -9.32
N LEU A 14 -22.55 5.27 -9.90
CA LEU A 14 -23.49 5.94 -10.81
C LEU A 14 -24.28 7.08 -10.14
N LEU A 15 -24.50 6.99 -8.82
CA LEU A 15 -25.23 8.01 -8.08
C LEU A 15 -24.35 9.14 -7.54
N THR A 16 -23.03 8.90 -7.36
CA THR A 16 -22.14 9.81 -6.63
C THR A 16 -21.09 10.45 -7.54
N GLU A 17 -20.72 9.80 -8.64
CA GLU A 17 -19.53 10.13 -9.40
C GLU A 17 -19.87 10.44 -10.86
N ASN A 18 -19.55 11.65 -11.30
CA ASN A 18 -19.43 11.94 -12.72
C ASN A 18 -18.12 11.28 -13.15
N PHE A 19 -18.18 10.22 -13.97
CA PHE A 19 -17.05 9.43 -14.52
C PHE A 19 -16.08 10.27 -15.39
N GLN A 20 -15.62 11.39 -14.86
CA GLN A 20 -14.81 12.40 -15.50
C GLN A 20 -13.40 12.23 -14.96
N ILE A 21 -12.61 11.43 -15.69
CA ILE A 21 -11.19 11.29 -15.41
C ILE A 21 -10.51 12.55 -15.92
N GLN A 22 -10.03 13.39 -15.01
CA GLN A 22 -9.20 14.52 -15.38
C GLN A 22 -7.78 14.00 -15.69
N TRP A 23 -7.48 13.92 -16.98
CA TRP A 23 -6.19 13.45 -17.50
C TRP A 23 -5.09 14.50 -17.26
N THR A 24 -4.59 14.53 -16.03
CA THR A 24 -3.49 15.41 -15.62
C THR A 24 -2.16 14.67 -15.75
N GLY A 25 -1.05 15.38 -15.98
CA GLY A 25 0.29 14.79 -16.04
C GLY A 25 0.65 13.98 -14.78
N GLU A 26 0.13 14.39 -13.62
CA GLU A 26 0.27 13.67 -12.36
C GLU A 26 -0.42 12.30 -12.37
N LEU A 27 -1.58 12.17 -13.03
CA LEU A 27 -2.29 10.90 -13.17
C LEU A 27 -1.54 9.95 -14.10
N TYR A 28 -0.97 10.45 -15.20
CA TYR A 28 -0.09 9.65 -16.06
C TYR A 28 1.16 9.18 -15.34
N PHE A 29 1.78 10.06 -14.54
CA PHE A 29 2.94 9.70 -13.73
C PHE A 29 2.59 8.65 -12.68
N ALA A 30 1.49 8.82 -11.95
CA ALA A 30 1.00 7.86 -10.98
C ALA A 30 0.71 6.50 -11.62
N LEU A 31 0.01 6.46 -12.76
CA LEU A 31 -0.23 5.23 -13.51
C LEU A 31 1.06 4.56 -13.98
N GLY A 32 1.99 5.34 -14.53
CA GLY A 32 3.30 4.84 -14.96
C GLY A 32 4.10 4.25 -13.80
N TRP A 33 4.10 4.92 -12.64
CA TRP A 33 4.76 4.45 -11.43
C TRP A 33 4.16 3.14 -10.90
N LEU A 34 2.82 3.06 -10.85
CA LEU A 34 2.12 1.85 -10.41
C LEU A 34 2.41 0.65 -11.33
N VAL A 35 2.43 0.86 -12.64
CA VAL A 35 2.68 -0.22 -13.60
C VAL A 35 4.16 -0.62 -13.62
N LEU A 36 5.08 0.33 -13.75
CA LEU A 36 6.50 0.03 -13.92
C LEU A 36 7.16 -0.38 -12.59
N VAL A 37 6.97 0.41 -11.52
CA VAL A 37 7.68 0.19 -10.26
C VAL A 37 6.95 -0.84 -9.40
N LEU A 38 5.66 -0.62 -9.13
CA LEU A 38 4.92 -1.51 -8.23
C LEU A 38 4.60 -2.87 -8.86
N SER A 39 4.36 -2.96 -10.17
CA SER A 39 4.08 -4.26 -10.81
C SER A 39 5.37 -4.91 -11.33
N ILE A 40 6.01 -4.33 -12.34
CA ILE A 40 7.19 -4.96 -12.97
C ILE A 40 8.36 -5.02 -11.96
N GLY A 41 8.60 -3.94 -11.21
CA GLY A 41 9.65 -3.89 -10.20
C GLY A 41 9.45 -4.91 -9.08
N ALA A 42 8.27 -4.93 -8.45
CA ALA A 42 8.01 -5.85 -7.35
C ALA A 42 8.03 -7.32 -7.79
N VAL A 43 7.43 -7.65 -8.95
CA VAL A 43 7.40 -9.03 -9.46
C VAL A 43 8.79 -9.48 -9.91
N SER A 44 9.57 -8.60 -10.54
CA SER A 44 10.97 -8.89 -10.90
C SER A 44 11.83 -9.12 -9.66
N LEU A 45 11.69 -8.27 -8.65
CA LEU A 45 12.41 -8.41 -7.38
C LEU A 45 12.04 -9.72 -6.68
N LEU A 46 10.75 -10.06 -6.61
CA LEU A 46 10.26 -11.32 -6.06
C LEU A 46 10.84 -12.53 -6.83
N ASN A 47 10.79 -12.52 -8.16
CA ASN A 47 11.37 -13.58 -8.98
C ASN A 47 12.89 -13.71 -8.79
N TRP A 48 13.60 -12.59 -8.60
CA TRP A 48 15.03 -12.59 -8.31
C TRP A 48 15.32 -13.17 -6.91
N LEU A 49 14.48 -12.85 -5.92
CA LEU A 49 14.53 -13.40 -4.57
C LEU A 49 14.20 -14.88 -4.51
N ILE A 50 13.26 -15.38 -5.31
CA ILE A 50 12.98 -16.83 -5.37
C ILE A 50 14.23 -17.58 -5.88
N ARG A 51 15.00 -16.98 -6.78
CA ARG A 51 16.24 -17.55 -7.33
C ARG A 51 17.42 -17.50 -6.36
N HIS A 52 17.43 -16.56 -5.42
CA HIS A 52 18.43 -16.49 -4.35
C HIS A 52 17.79 -16.97 -3.04
N SER A 53 18.20 -18.14 -2.53
CA SER A 53 17.76 -18.80 -1.27
C SER A 53 17.62 -17.93 0.01
N ASN A 54 17.90 -16.63 -0.05
CA ASN A 54 17.73 -15.61 0.99
C ASN A 54 16.38 -14.86 0.91
N ALA A 55 15.38 -15.42 0.20
CA ALA A 55 14.06 -14.83 -0.04
C ALA A 55 13.32 -14.32 1.22
N VAL A 56 13.58 -14.96 2.36
CA VAL A 56 12.96 -14.63 3.66
C VAL A 56 13.37 -13.23 4.15
N ASN A 57 14.59 -12.76 3.83
CA ASN A 57 15.08 -11.50 4.36
C ASN A 57 14.41 -10.28 3.69
N VAL A 58 14.14 -10.33 2.38
CA VAL A 58 13.47 -9.20 1.70
C VAL A 58 11.94 -9.27 1.80
N ALA A 59 11.35 -10.47 1.89
CA ALA A 59 9.93 -10.58 2.26
C ALA A 59 9.65 -9.91 3.63
N SER A 60 10.61 -9.99 4.56
CA SER A 60 10.52 -9.30 5.85
C SER A 60 10.50 -7.77 5.73
N LEU A 61 11.19 -7.19 4.75
CA LEU A 61 11.16 -5.74 4.48
C LEU A 61 9.75 -5.27 4.06
N PHE A 62 8.98 -6.10 3.34
CA PHE A 62 7.59 -5.76 3.01
C PHE A 62 6.70 -5.65 4.25
N TYR A 63 6.95 -6.43 5.31
CA TYR A 63 6.24 -6.30 6.57
C TYR A 63 6.62 -5.01 7.35
N LEU A 64 7.78 -4.42 7.08
CA LEU A 64 8.21 -3.13 7.65
C LEU A 64 7.71 -1.91 6.87
N VAL A 65 7.10 -2.10 5.70
CA VAL A 65 6.51 -1.00 4.91
C VAL A 65 5.45 -0.23 5.71
N PRO A 66 4.42 -0.85 6.34
CA PRO A 66 3.41 -0.11 7.09
C PRO A 66 3.97 0.83 8.18
N PRO A 67 4.88 0.39 9.08
CA PRO A 67 5.45 1.30 10.08
C PRO A 67 6.36 2.36 9.47
N CYS A 68 7.13 2.02 8.42
CA CYS A 68 8.01 3.00 7.75
C CYS A 68 7.18 4.12 7.08
N THR A 69 6.11 3.76 6.37
CA THR A 69 5.17 4.73 5.76
C THR A 69 4.51 5.62 6.80
N ALA A 70 4.16 5.08 7.98
CA ALA A 70 3.58 5.88 9.07
C ALA A 70 4.58 6.89 9.65
N LEU A 71 5.85 6.51 9.79
CA LEU A 71 6.93 7.42 10.21
C LEU A 71 7.17 8.53 9.18
N PHE A 72 7.22 8.18 7.88
CA PHE A 72 7.33 9.18 6.82
C PHE A 72 6.14 10.13 6.80
N ALA A 73 4.92 9.64 7.00
CA ALA A 73 3.73 10.48 7.07
C ALA A 73 3.79 11.46 8.25
N TRP A 74 4.23 11.00 9.43
CA TRP A 74 4.45 11.88 10.58
C TRP A 74 5.51 12.95 10.30
N ALA A 75 6.66 12.54 9.73
CA ALA A 75 7.77 13.44 9.46
C ALA A 75 7.46 14.48 8.37
N LEU A 76 6.76 14.07 7.30
CA LEU A 76 6.53 14.92 6.13
C LEU A 76 5.31 15.85 6.29
N PHE A 77 4.26 15.38 6.95
CA PHE A 77 3.05 16.17 7.16
C PHE A 77 3.01 16.88 8.52
N GLY A 78 3.95 16.59 9.43
CA GLY A 78 4.04 17.24 10.74
C GLY A 78 2.79 17.06 11.62
N ASN A 79 1.91 16.13 11.27
CA ASN A 79 0.61 15.98 11.89
C ASN A 79 0.79 15.50 13.33
N THR A 80 0.16 16.17 14.30
CA THR A 80 0.23 15.76 15.71
C THR A 80 -0.24 14.31 15.81
N LEU A 81 0.66 13.41 16.19
CA LEU A 81 0.33 12.02 16.48
C LEU A 81 -0.65 12.01 17.67
N THR A 82 -1.94 12.07 17.38
CA THR A 82 -3.00 11.87 18.38
C THR A 82 -2.72 10.54 19.09
N GLY A 83 -2.93 10.44 20.40
CA GLY A 83 -2.62 9.21 21.15
C GLY A 83 -3.18 7.93 20.52
N MET A 84 -4.31 8.03 19.79
CA MET A 84 -4.90 6.95 19.00
C MET A 84 -4.01 6.46 17.83
N ALA A 85 -3.30 7.36 17.15
CA ALA A 85 -2.36 7.02 16.07
C ALA A 85 -1.12 6.32 16.61
N LEU A 86 -0.62 6.73 17.78
CA LEU A 86 0.47 6.03 18.48
C LEU A 86 0.05 4.62 18.92
N LEU A 87 -1.18 4.46 19.43
CA LEU A 87 -1.72 3.14 19.75
C LEU A 87 -1.85 2.25 18.51
N GLY A 88 -2.37 2.79 17.40
CA GLY A 88 -2.44 2.06 16.13
C GLY A 88 -1.05 1.68 15.57
N MET A 89 -0.05 2.56 15.74
CA MET A 89 1.33 2.29 15.36
C MET A 89 1.96 1.21 16.25
N GLY A 90 1.70 1.24 17.56
CA GLY A 90 2.12 0.18 18.48
C GLY A 90 1.50 -1.17 18.13
N LEU A 91 0.20 -1.19 17.78
CA LEU A 91 -0.53 -2.40 17.42
C LEU A 91 -0.04 -3.00 16.09
N THR A 92 0.28 -2.16 15.11
CA THR A 92 0.88 -2.60 13.84
C THR A 92 2.30 -3.12 14.02
N VAL A 93 3.15 -2.43 14.79
CA VAL A 93 4.50 -2.91 15.13
C VAL A 93 4.44 -4.24 15.90
N TRP A 94 3.49 -4.37 16.84
CA TRP A 94 3.27 -5.61 17.58
C TRP A 94 2.79 -6.75 16.68
N GLY A 95 1.86 -6.47 15.76
CA GLY A 95 1.39 -7.45 14.77
C GLY A 95 2.51 -7.93 13.85
N VAL A 96 3.39 -7.04 13.41
CA VAL A 96 4.59 -7.39 12.61
C VAL A 96 5.59 -8.20 13.44
N TYR A 97 5.80 -7.84 14.71
CA TYR A 97 6.66 -8.61 15.62
C TYR A 97 6.15 -10.04 15.83
N LEU A 98 4.83 -10.22 16.00
CA LEU A 98 4.21 -11.54 16.11
C LEU A 98 4.33 -12.36 14.83
N ALA A 99 4.14 -11.74 13.67
CA ALA A 99 4.32 -12.39 12.36
C ALA A 99 5.78 -12.78 12.08
N ARG A 100 6.73 -12.14 12.77
CA ARG A 100 8.17 -12.40 12.65
C ARG A 100 8.68 -13.51 13.58
N LYS A 101 7.90 -13.90 14.59
CA LYS A 101 8.26 -14.98 15.53
C LYS A 101 7.70 -16.31 15.03
#